data_AF-A0A433JBW9-F1
#
_entry.id   AF-A0A433JBW9-F1
#
_cell.length_a   1.000
_cell.length_b   1.000
_cell.length_c   1.000
_cell.angle_alpha   90.00
_cell.angle_beta   90.00
_cell.angle_gamma   90.00
#
_symmetry.space_group_name_H-M   'P 1'
#
loop_
_entity.id
_entity.type
_entity.pdbx_description
1 polymer ?
#
loop_
_entity_poly.entity_id
_entity_poly.type
_entity_poly.pdbx_seq_one_letter_code
_entity_poly.pdbx_strand_id
1 'polypeptide(L)'
;MTAAAPARKTRALATLLLAASAFVGSAVAFLPAGAEAAPYRDTLTQWSDRLDTVAAELDSAAAPLSPRIGSGTLLKKGSSGERVGRLAQRLIELGLLAPEQATDQFTEAVDAGVRAFQVSQRMKPDGLVGGGTRAALDRSPADAAAQMRQTAAAMRGFRDTAPDTVVLVNLPDQTTTFVRAGETALHMRAIVGRPSRETPLLHDQITHVIVNPTWTVPPTVMKEDKLPMLRSRGTPGIQHAVVYLDGAEVAPETVDWNGVTPGRVRIVQQPGDHNALGRFRFNLTNPYNIYLHGTNEPRLFDREVRTISSGCVRLQDARQMAEALLADTTVTPQRIDRMLDKPEPQWVKLARPVPVEFVYWTATVEEDGSVRLHPDVYDRGDETAAAPAGSRA
;
A
#
# COMPACT_ATOMS: atom_id res chain seq x y z
N MET A 1 34.36 -33.33 -50.38
CA MET A 1 34.31 -31.90 -49.96
C MET A 1 32.86 -31.47 -50.05
N THR A 2 32.18 -31.51 -48.90
CA THR A 2 30.74 -31.35 -48.73
C THR A 2 30.40 -29.87 -48.55
N ALA A 3 29.53 -29.33 -49.41
CA ALA A 3 28.99 -27.98 -49.29
C ALA A 3 27.66 -28.04 -48.53
N ALA A 4 27.62 -27.42 -47.34
CA ALA A 4 26.43 -27.29 -46.51
C ALA A 4 25.77 -25.92 -46.72
N ALA A 5 24.43 -25.92 -46.80
CA ALA A 5 23.57 -24.77 -46.96
C ALA A 5 23.55 -23.85 -45.72
N PRO A 6 23.24 -22.54 -45.86
CA PRO A 6 23.12 -21.64 -44.72
C PRO A 6 21.72 -21.73 -44.09
N ALA A 7 21.68 -21.98 -42.78
CA ALA A 7 20.47 -21.92 -41.97
C ALA A 7 19.98 -20.47 -41.79
N ARG A 8 18.72 -20.22 -42.16
CA ARG A 8 17.98 -19.00 -41.84
C ARG A 8 17.73 -18.93 -40.33
N LYS A 9 18.30 -17.92 -39.66
CA LYS A 9 17.91 -17.55 -38.30
C LYS A 9 16.60 -16.77 -38.34
N THR A 10 15.55 -17.34 -37.77
CA THR A 10 14.29 -16.67 -37.44
C THR A 10 14.52 -15.72 -36.26
N ARG A 11 14.30 -14.41 -36.46
CA ARG A 11 14.18 -13.43 -35.37
C ARG A 11 12.76 -13.54 -34.81
N ALA A 12 12.61 -14.06 -33.59
CA ALA A 12 11.36 -14.01 -32.86
C ALA A 12 11.25 -12.68 -32.11
N LEU A 13 10.04 -12.13 -32.13
CA LEU A 13 9.60 -10.87 -31.55
C LEU A 13 9.93 -10.75 -30.05
N ALA A 14 10.49 -9.61 -29.66
CA ALA A 14 10.32 -9.05 -28.33
C ALA A 14 10.23 -7.54 -28.48
N THR A 15 9.00 -7.05 -28.73
CA THR A 15 8.68 -5.63 -28.63
C THR A 15 7.67 -5.48 -27.51
N LEU A 16 8.14 -5.48 -26.27
CA LEU A 16 7.39 -4.89 -25.17
C LEU A 16 7.78 -3.41 -25.19
N LEU A 17 6.85 -2.54 -25.59
CA LEU A 17 7.09 -1.10 -25.69
C LEU A 17 7.59 -0.56 -24.34
N LEU A 18 8.84 -0.10 -24.31
CA LEU A 18 9.30 0.88 -23.33
C LEU A 18 8.67 2.24 -23.70
N ALA A 19 7.59 2.60 -23.03
CA ALA A 19 7.21 4.00 -22.88
C ALA A 19 7.81 4.49 -21.55
N ALA A 20 9.01 5.06 -21.62
CA ALA A 20 9.64 5.73 -20.49
C ALA A 20 8.98 7.10 -20.30
N SER A 21 7.94 7.15 -19.48
CA SER A 21 7.37 8.41 -18.98
C SER A 21 7.95 8.68 -17.60
N ALA A 22 9.04 9.43 -17.55
CA ALA A 22 9.54 9.99 -16.31
C ALA A 22 8.61 11.14 -15.87
N PHE A 23 7.74 10.87 -14.90
CA PHE A 23 7.11 11.90 -14.09
C PHE A 23 7.38 11.59 -12.61
N VAL A 24 8.48 12.14 -12.09
CA VAL A 24 8.63 12.35 -10.65
C VAL A 24 7.93 13.66 -10.35
N GLY A 25 6.65 13.56 -10.06
CA GLY A 25 5.84 14.64 -9.50
C GLY A 25 4.73 14.01 -8.68
N SER A 26 4.62 14.39 -7.41
CA SER A 26 3.43 14.15 -6.61
C SER A 26 2.27 14.88 -7.28
N ALA A 27 1.64 14.25 -8.26
CA ALA A 27 0.43 14.73 -8.87
C ALA A 27 -0.74 14.14 -8.09
N VAL A 28 -1.34 14.95 -7.24
CA VAL A 28 -2.77 14.82 -6.94
C VAL A 28 -3.46 15.13 -8.27
N ALA A 29 -3.85 14.09 -9.00
CA ALA A 29 -4.55 14.27 -10.26
C ALA A 29 -5.96 14.78 -9.97
N PHE A 30 -6.20 16.06 -10.23
CA PHE A 30 -7.56 16.53 -10.48
C PHE A 30 -7.91 16.11 -11.90
N LEU A 31 -8.86 15.18 -12.03
CA LEU A 31 -9.41 14.80 -13.33
C LEU A 31 -10.04 16.05 -13.98
N PRO A 32 -9.73 16.36 -15.25
CA PRO A 32 -10.38 17.45 -15.95
C PRO A 32 -11.86 17.09 -16.18
N ALA A 33 -12.75 18.00 -15.81
CA ALA A 33 -14.17 17.89 -16.15
C ALA A 33 -14.31 17.99 -17.69
N GLY A 34 -14.73 16.90 -18.35
CA GLY A 34 -14.97 16.95 -19.80
C GLY A 34 -15.09 15.61 -20.55
N ALA A 35 -14.67 14.49 -19.97
CA ALA A 35 -15.16 13.18 -20.38
C ALA A 35 -16.21 12.75 -19.36
N GLU A 36 -17.37 12.27 -19.79
CA GLU A 36 -18.33 11.61 -18.89
C GLU A 36 -17.55 10.50 -18.17
N ALA A 37 -17.25 10.70 -16.88
CA ALA A 37 -16.44 9.75 -16.14
C ALA A 37 -17.25 8.46 -16.04
N ALA A 38 -16.69 7.35 -16.53
CA ALA A 38 -17.38 6.07 -16.45
C ALA A 38 -17.68 5.74 -14.98
N PRO A 39 -18.87 5.20 -14.66
CA PRO A 39 -19.16 4.67 -13.35
C PRO A 39 -18.05 3.71 -12.87
N TYR A 40 -17.75 3.73 -11.58
CA TYR A 40 -16.66 2.97 -10.99
C TYR A 40 -16.88 1.47 -11.16
N ARG A 41 -18.14 1.02 -11.23
CA ARG A 41 -18.49 -0.36 -11.56
C ARG A 41 -18.07 -0.76 -13.00
N ASP A 42 -18.11 0.18 -13.93
CA ASP A 42 -17.64 -0.04 -15.29
C ASP A 42 -16.11 -0.09 -15.31
N THR A 43 -15.45 0.79 -14.54
CA THR A 43 -13.99 0.73 -14.31
C THR A 43 -13.57 -0.63 -13.73
N LEU A 44 -14.29 -1.15 -12.72
CA LEU A 44 -14.01 -2.48 -12.16
C LEU A 44 -14.19 -3.59 -13.19
N THR A 45 -15.19 -3.49 -14.08
CA THR A 45 -15.39 -4.43 -15.18
C THR A 45 -14.20 -4.41 -16.14
N GLN A 46 -13.86 -3.21 -16.64
CA GLN A 46 -12.73 -2.99 -17.54
C GLN A 46 -11.41 -3.50 -16.94
N TRP A 47 -11.16 -3.23 -15.66
CA TRP A 47 -9.99 -3.72 -14.96
C TRP A 47 -9.99 -5.25 -14.85
N SER A 48 -11.11 -5.86 -14.45
CA SER A 48 -11.20 -7.32 -14.34
C SER A 48 -11.00 -8.03 -15.69
N ASP A 49 -11.55 -7.49 -16.78
CA ASP A 49 -11.40 -8.03 -18.13
C ASP A 49 -9.97 -7.88 -18.65
N ARG A 50 -9.33 -6.75 -18.34
CA ARG A 50 -7.92 -6.51 -18.65
C ARG A 50 -7.01 -7.50 -17.93
N LEU A 51 -7.26 -7.75 -16.64
CA LEU A 51 -6.52 -8.73 -15.86
C LEU A 51 -6.65 -10.14 -16.45
N ASP A 52 -7.87 -10.57 -16.82
CA ASP A 52 -8.08 -11.88 -17.45
C ASP A 52 -7.40 -11.99 -18.82
N THR A 53 -7.42 -10.91 -19.61
CA THR A 53 -6.74 -10.86 -20.92
C THR A 53 -5.23 -11.06 -20.76
N VAL A 54 -4.59 -10.30 -19.86
CA VAL A 54 -3.14 -10.43 -19.63
C VAL A 54 -2.80 -11.78 -18.98
N ALA A 55 -3.66 -12.31 -18.11
CA ALA A 55 -3.46 -13.64 -17.54
C ALA A 55 -3.48 -14.74 -18.62
N ALA A 56 -4.38 -14.65 -19.60
CA ALA A 56 -4.44 -15.59 -20.72
C ALA A 56 -3.21 -15.48 -21.64
N GLU A 57 -2.69 -14.27 -21.87
CA GLU A 57 -1.42 -14.06 -22.57
C GLU A 57 -0.26 -14.73 -21.83
N LEU A 58 -0.19 -14.59 -20.50
CA LEU A 58 0.85 -15.19 -19.67
C LEU A 58 0.78 -16.73 -19.60
N ASP A 59 -0.41 -17.33 -19.63
CA ASP A 59 -0.55 -18.79 -19.69
C ASP A 59 0.01 -19.39 -20.98
N SER A 60 0.03 -18.59 -22.07
CA SER A 60 0.62 -19.01 -23.35
C SER A 60 2.14 -18.86 -23.41
N ALA A 61 2.75 -18.22 -22.39
CA ALA A 61 4.19 -18.02 -22.32
C ALA A 61 4.93 -19.31 -21.92
N ALA A 62 6.14 -19.49 -22.45
CA ALA A 62 6.99 -20.62 -22.05
C ALA A 62 7.35 -20.53 -20.56
N ALA A 63 7.34 -21.68 -19.88
CA ALA A 63 7.76 -21.76 -18.48
C ALA A 63 9.24 -21.33 -18.34
N PRO A 64 9.59 -20.60 -17.27
CA PRO A 64 10.96 -20.19 -17.03
C PRO A 64 11.87 -21.41 -16.80
N LEU A 65 13.10 -21.33 -17.29
CA LEU A 65 14.09 -22.42 -17.17
C LEU A 65 14.62 -22.53 -15.74
N SER A 66 14.68 -21.42 -15.00
CA SER A 66 15.08 -21.37 -13.60
C SER A 66 13.91 -21.02 -12.69
N PRO A 67 13.58 -21.85 -11.69
CA PRO A 67 12.34 -21.66 -10.95
C PRO A 67 12.40 -20.45 -10.00
N ARG A 68 13.49 -20.23 -9.23
CA ARG A 68 13.60 -19.15 -8.22
C ARG A 68 15.05 -18.81 -7.85
N ILE A 69 15.34 -17.55 -7.53
CA ILE A 69 16.57 -17.06 -6.89
C ILE A 69 16.68 -17.64 -5.47
N GLY A 70 15.58 -17.65 -4.71
CA GLY A 70 15.51 -18.20 -3.35
C GLY A 70 15.82 -17.20 -2.24
N SER A 71 15.33 -17.49 -1.02
CA SER A 71 15.43 -16.61 0.15
C SER A 71 16.88 -16.44 0.62
N GLY A 72 17.15 -15.32 1.30
CA GLY A 72 18.46 -15.02 1.86
C GLY A 72 18.69 -13.53 2.06
N THR A 73 19.94 -13.17 2.34
CA THR A 73 20.36 -11.78 2.55
C THR A 73 20.22 -10.93 1.29
N LEU A 74 20.22 -9.61 1.49
CA LEU A 74 20.22 -8.60 0.42
C LEU A 74 21.33 -8.87 -0.62
N LEU A 75 20.98 -8.93 -1.91
CA LEU A 75 21.98 -8.92 -2.99
C LEU A 75 22.17 -7.49 -3.51
N LYS A 76 23.43 -7.12 -3.74
CA LYS A 76 23.85 -5.79 -4.22
C LYS A 76 25.23 -5.89 -4.87
N LYS A 77 25.71 -4.79 -5.48
CA LYS A 77 27.09 -4.70 -6.01
C LYS A 77 28.11 -5.19 -4.96
N GLY A 78 28.96 -6.14 -5.36
CA GLY A 78 29.92 -6.82 -4.49
C GLY A 78 29.44 -8.14 -3.87
N SER A 79 28.15 -8.49 -3.97
CA SER A 79 27.67 -9.84 -3.65
C SER A 79 28.17 -10.87 -4.67
N SER A 80 28.31 -12.13 -4.26
CA SER A 80 28.66 -13.25 -5.14
C SER A 80 28.06 -14.58 -4.65
N GLY A 81 28.15 -15.61 -5.49
CA GLY A 81 27.74 -16.98 -5.20
C GLY A 81 26.47 -17.42 -5.94
N GLU A 82 25.97 -18.60 -5.58
CA GLU A 82 24.90 -19.30 -6.30
C GLU A 82 23.64 -18.44 -6.52
N ARG A 83 23.22 -17.66 -5.50
CA ARG A 83 22.04 -16.77 -5.60
C ARG A 83 22.23 -15.67 -6.64
N VAL A 84 23.45 -15.17 -6.82
CA VAL A 84 23.75 -14.20 -7.89
C VAL A 84 23.73 -14.88 -9.25
N GLY A 85 24.22 -16.13 -9.34
CA GLY A 85 24.09 -16.95 -10.54
C GLY A 85 22.63 -17.14 -10.98
N ARG A 86 21.75 -17.49 -10.04
CA ARG A 86 20.30 -17.63 -10.31
C ARG A 86 19.66 -16.28 -10.68
N LEU A 87 20.07 -15.18 -10.03
CA LEU A 87 19.63 -13.83 -10.41
C LEU A 87 20.04 -13.48 -11.85
N ALA A 88 21.30 -13.71 -12.21
CA ALA A 88 21.80 -13.44 -13.56
C ALA A 88 21.03 -14.27 -14.60
N GLN A 89 20.81 -15.56 -14.33
CA GLN A 89 19.99 -16.41 -15.20
C GLN A 89 18.56 -15.88 -15.34
N ARG A 90 17.95 -15.43 -14.25
CA ARG A 90 16.60 -14.83 -14.29
C ARG A 90 16.57 -13.53 -15.10
N LEU A 91 17.60 -12.69 -14.98
CA LEU A 91 17.71 -11.46 -15.80
C LEU A 91 17.91 -11.79 -17.29
N ILE A 92 18.65 -12.86 -17.62
CA ILE A 92 18.80 -13.33 -19.01
C ILE A 92 17.45 -13.78 -19.58
N GLU A 93 16.67 -14.56 -18.81
CA GLU A 93 15.33 -14.99 -19.23
C GLU A 93 14.39 -13.81 -19.49
N LEU A 94 14.51 -12.74 -18.70
CA LEU A 94 13.74 -11.51 -18.84
C LEU A 94 14.29 -10.59 -19.95
N GLY A 95 15.40 -10.96 -20.62
CA GLY A 95 16.05 -10.14 -21.64
C GLY A 95 16.76 -8.89 -21.08
N LEU A 96 17.02 -8.86 -19.77
CA LEU A 96 17.64 -7.74 -19.04
C LEU A 96 19.15 -7.93 -18.81
N LEU A 97 19.70 -9.07 -19.22
CA LEU A 97 21.12 -9.37 -19.21
C LEU A 97 21.46 -10.24 -20.43
N ALA A 98 22.60 -10.00 -21.08
CA ALA A 98 23.01 -10.82 -22.23
C ALA A 98 23.49 -12.21 -21.75
N PRO A 99 23.18 -13.32 -22.46
CA PRO A 99 23.60 -14.66 -22.08
C PRO A 99 25.11 -14.81 -21.85
N GLU A 100 25.93 -14.07 -22.60
CA GLU A 100 27.39 -14.07 -22.50
C GLU A 100 27.90 -13.41 -21.21
N GLN A 101 27.04 -12.68 -20.50
CA GLN A 101 27.32 -12.03 -19.22
C GLN A 101 26.84 -12.86 -18.02
N ALA A 102 26.45 -14.13 -18.23
CA ALA A 102 26.12 -15.05 -17.14
C ALA A 102 27.27 -15.14 -16.13
N THR A 103 26.96 -14.95 -14.85
CA THR A 103 27.96 -14.81 -13.79
C THR A 103 27.37 -15.12 -12.42
N ASP A 104 28.22 -15.54 -11.49
CA ASP A 104 27.91 -15.65 -10.06
C ASP A 104 28.38 -14.43 -9.25
N GLN A 105 28.77 -13.34 -9.92
CA GLN A 105 29.19 -12.09 -9.29
C GLN A 105 28.24 -10.95 -9.63
N PHE A 106 27.95 -10.08 -8.67
CA PHE A 106 27.04 -8.95 -8.88
C PHE A 106 27.80 -7.81 -9.57
N THR A 107 27.99 -7.98 -10.88
CA THR A 107 28.71 -7.04 -11.76
C THR A 107 27.87 -5.79 -12.06
N GLU A 108 28.46 -4.83 -12.77
CA GLU A 108 27.74 -3.63 -13.24
C GLU A 108 26.61 -3.96 -14.22
N ALA A 109 26.79 -5.01 -15.04
CA ALA A 109 25.75 -5.48 -15.94
C ALA A 109 24.55 -6.07 -15.18
N VAL A 110 24.82 -6.84 -14.11
CA VAL A 110 23.77 -7.36 -13.22
C VAL A 110 23.05 -6.21 -12.50
N ASP A 111 23.77 -5.22 -11.98
CA ASP A 111 23.17 -4.02 -11.36
C ASP A 111 22.26 -3.27 -12.34
N ALA A 112 22.72 -3.04 -13.57
CA ALA A 112 21.92 -2.41 -14.62
C ALA A 112 20.65 -3.23 -14.94
N GLY A 113 20.76 -4.55 -15.06
CA GLY A 113 19.63 -5.44 -15.28
C GLY A 113 18.62 -5.42 -14.12
N VAL A 114 19.08 -5.40 -12.87
CA VAL A 114 18.22 -5.25 -11.69
C VAL A 114 17.50 -3.91 -11.70
N ARG A 115 18.19 -2.81 -11.99
CA ARG A 115 17.55 -1.49 -12.06
C ARG A 115 16.52 -1.43 -13.19
N ALA A 116 16.83 -1.99 -14.35
CA ALA A 116 15.89 -2.07 -15.47
C ALA A 116 14.64 -2.88 -15.09
N PHE A 117 14.81 -4.00 -14.38
CA PHE A 117 13.70 -4.76 -13.81
C PHE A 117 12.89 -3.93 -12.82
N GLN A 118 13.54 -3.24 -11.88
CA GLN A 118 12.84 -2.39 -10.91
C GLN A 118 12.03 -1.29 -11.61
N VAL A 119 12.58 -0.63 -12.63
CA VAL A 119 11.84 0.33 -13.46
C VAL A 119 10.62 -0.33 -14.11
N SER A 120 10.78 -1.51 -14.71
CA SER A 120 9.67 -2.21 -15.38
C SER A 120 8.56 -2.65 -14.41
N GLN A 121 8.91 -2.88 -13.15
CA GLN A 121 7.96 -3.21 -12.07
C GLN A 121 7.46 -1.97 -11.30
N ARG A 122 7.81 -0.75 -11.74
CA ARG A 122 7.52 0.53 -11.05
C ARG A 122 8.00 0.55 -9.59
N MET A 123 9.10 -0.14 -9.32
CA MET A 123 9.83 -0.17 -8.06
C MET A 123 10.89 0.93 -8.05
N LYS A 124 11.44 1.25 -6.87
CA LYS A 124 12.58 2.16 -6.80
C LYS A 124 13.80 1.52 -7.49
N PRO A 125 14.43 2.17 -8.49
CA PRO A 125 15.54 1.58 -9.22
C PRO A 125 16.87 1.75 -8.49
N ASP A 126 16.98 1.18 -7.28
CA ASP A 126 18.14 1.31 -6.39
C ASP A 126 19.22 0.23 -6.60
N GLY A 127 18.95 -0.79 -7.45
CA GLY A 127 19.86 -1.90 -7.73
C GLY A 127 19.93 -2.93 -6.59
N LEU A 128 19.07 -2.80 -5.59
CA LEU A 128 19.04 -3.67 -4.42
C LEU A 128 18.01 -4.80 -4.60
N VAL A 129 18.47 -6.05 -4.51
CA VAL A 129 17.57 -7.21 -4.51
C VAL A 129 17.20 -7.57 -3.08
N GLY A 130 16.33 -6.74 -2.49
CA GLY A 130 15.70 -6.99 -1.20
C GLY A 130 14.53 -7.98 -1.30
N GLY A 131 13.77 -8.14 -0.22
CA GLY A 131 12.63 -9.07 -0.17
C GLY A 131 11.59 -8.85 -1.27
N GLY A 132 11.21 -7.58 -1.51
CA GLY A 132 10.24 -7.20 -2.55
C GLY A 132 10.73 -7.46 -3.98
N THR A 133 11.90 -6.91 -4.34
CA THR A 133 12.53 -7.14 -5.66
C THR A 133 12.70 -8.65 -5.93
N ARG A 134 13.16 -9.41 -4.93
CA ARG A 134 13.32 -10.86 -5.02
C ARG A 134 11.99 -11.56 -5.27
N ALA A 135 10.96 -11.23 -4.50
CA ALA A 135 9.64 -11.86 -4.67
C ALA A 135 9.07 -11.61 -6.07
N ALA A 136 9.25 -10.40 -6.61
CA ALA A 136 8.84 -10.10 -7.98
C ALA A 136 9.67 -10.85 -9.03
N LEU A 137 10.99 -10.99 -8.84
CA LEU A 137 11.85 -11.78 -9.72
C LEU A 137 11.54 -13.28 -9.68
N ASP A 138 11.22 -13.81 -8.50
CA ASP A 138 10.87 -15.23 -8.27
C ASP A 138 9.48 -15.60 -8.83
N ARG A 139 8.65 -14.62 -9.21
CA ARG A 139 7.30 -14.85 -9.72
C ARG A 139 7.35 -15.44 -11.13
N SER A 140 6.73 -16.60 -11.32
CA SER A 140 6.57 -17.21 -12.65
C SER A 140 5.40 -16.58 -13.43
N PRO A 141 5.35 -16.72 -14.78
CA PRO A 141 4.19 -16.31 -15.57
C PRO A 141 2.88 -16.97 -15.09
N ALA A 142 2.92 -18.24 -14.69
CA ALA A 142 1.77 -18.96 -14.17
C ALA A 142 1.30 -18.39 -12.81
N ASP A 143 2.23 -18.09 -11.90
CA ASP A 143 1.90 -17.44 -10.61
C ASP A 143 1.29 -16.05 -10.85
N ALA A 144 1.86 -15.28 -11.77
CA ALA A 144 1.34 -13.97 -12.17
C ALA A 144 -0.08 -14.07 -12.75
N ALA A 145 -0.33 -15.00 -13.65
CA ALA A 145 -1.64 -15.23 -14.25
C ALA A 145 -2.69 -15.66 -13.21
N ALA A 146 -2.33 -16.55 -12.28
CA ALA A 146 -3.18 -16.95 -11.16
C ALA A 146 -3.55 -15.75 -10.28
N GLN A 147 -2.56 -14.94 -9.89
CA GLN A 147 -2.74 -13.72 -9.09
C GLN A 147 -3.69 -12.70 -9.78
N MET A 148 -3.55 -12.53 -11.10
CA MET A 148 -4.44 -11.66 -11.90
C MET A 148 -5.87 -12.18 -11.91
N ARG A 149 -6.08 -13.48 -12.18
CA ARG A 149 -7.42 -14.11 -12.20
C ARG A 149 -8.12 -14.04 -10.85
N GLN A 150 -7.40 -14.30 -9.76
CA GLN A 150 -7.93 -14.18 -8.40
C GLN A 150 -8.41 -12.75 -8.13
N THR A 151 -7.59 -11.76 -8.49
CA THR A 151 -7.95 -10.35 -8.32
C THR A 151 -9.13 -9.95 -9.23
N ALA A 152 -9.16 -10.42 -10.48
CA ALA A 152 -10.27 -10.18 -11.40
C ALA A 152 -11.60 -10.73 -10.86
N ALA A 153 -11.58 -11.94 -10.29
CA ALA A 153 -12.73 -12.54 -9.62
C ALA A 153 -13.19 -11.71 -8.40
N ALA A 154 -12.26 -11.26 -7.56
CA ALA A 154 -12.56 -10.40 -6.42
C ALA A 154 -13.15 -9.04 -6.84
N MET A 155 -12.62 -8.42 -7.90
CA MET A 155 -13.15 -7.17 -8.47
C MET A 155 -14.58 -7.35 -9.00
N ARG A 156 -14.87 -8.46 -9.69
CA ARG A 156 -16.24 -8.79 -10.15
C ARG A 156 -17.20 -8.99 -8.98
N GLY A 157 -16.80 -9.74 -7.95
CA GLY A 157 -17.61 -9.95 -6.76
C GLY A 157 -17.93 -8.63 -6.03
N PHE A 158 -16.95 -7.73 -5.94
CA PHE A 158 -17.19 -6.40 -5.37
C PHE A 158 -18.06 -5.50 -6.25
N ARG A 159 -17.84 -5.48 -7.57
CA ARG A 159 -18.62 -4.66 -8.52
C ARG A 159 -20.13 -4.84 -8.34
N ASP A 160 -20.57 -6.07 -8.13
CA ASP A 160 -22.00 -6.41 -8.04
C ASP A 160 -22.67 -5.84 -6.77
N THR A 161 -21.88 -5.51 -5.74
CA THR A 161 -22.35 -4.94 -4.46
C THR A 161 -21.83 -3.53 -4.18
N ALA A 162 -20.91 -3.01 -5.01
CA ALA A 162 -20.20 -1.75 -4.80
C ALA A 162 -21.15 -0.56 -4.69
N PRO A 163 -21.21 0.16 -3.56
CA PRO A 163 -22.03 1.37 -3.43
C PRO A 163 -21.57 2.47 -4.40
N ASP A 164 -22.49 3.33 -4.85
CA ASP A 164 -22.15 4.50 -5.67
C ASP A 164 -21.34 5.54 -4.90
N THR A 165 -21.31 5.47 -3.57
CA THR A 165 -20.45 6.31 -2.72
C THR A 165 -19.77 5.43 -1.68
N VAL A 166 -18.45 5.29 -1.78
CA VAL A 166 -17.66 4.36 -0.96
C VAL A 166 -16.20 4.82 -0.91
N VAL A 167 -15.55 4.63 0.23
CA VAL A 167 -14.09 4.74 0.36
C VAL A 167 -13.48 3.34 0.31
N LEU A 168 -12.73 3.04 -0.74
CA LEU A 168 -12.00 1.78 -0.88
C LEU A 168 -10.59 1.93 -0.34
N VAL A 169 -10.15 0.98 0.48
CA VAL A 169 -8.75 0.85 0.92
C VAL A 169 -8.19 -0.44 0.36
N ASN A 170 -7.31 -0.35 -0.64
CA ASN A 170 -6.64 -1.52 -1.20
C ASN A 170 -5.36 -1.81 -0.42
N LEU A 171 -5.34 -2.91 0.35
CA LEU A 171 -4.26 -3.20 1.30
C LEU A 171 -2.92 -3.58 0.64
N PRO A 172 -2.85 -4.44 -0.38
CA PRO A 172 -1.60 -4.74 -1.10
C PRO A 172 -0.99 -3.52 -1.81
N ASP A 173 -1.80 -2.76 -2.55
CA ASP A 173 -1.35 -1.55 -3.28
C ASP A 173 -1.10 -0.36 -2.34
N GLN A 174 -1.70 -0.41 -1.14
CA GLN A 174 -1.57 0.60 -0.09
C GLN A 174 -2.00 1.97 -0.63
N THR A 175 -3.23 1.99 -1.15
CA THR A 175 -3.91 3.15 -1.73
C THR A 175 -5.33 3.26 -1.16
N THR A 176 -5.90 4.45 -1.27
CA THR A 176 -7.29 4.71 -0.93
C THR A 176 -7.96 5.48 -2.07
N THR A 177 -9.13 5.00 -2.47
CA THR A 177 -9.95 5.61 -3.52
C THR A 177 -11.28 6.02 -2.92
N PHE A 178 -11.66 7.29 -3.02
CA PHE A 178 -13.01 7.72 -2.70
C PHE A 178 -13.83 7.80 -3.98
N VAL A 179 -14.87 6.98 -4.05
CA VAL A 179 -15.87 6.98 -5.11
C VAL A 179 -17.09 7.76 -4.60
N ARG A 180 -17.61 8.67 -5.41
CA ARG A 180 -18.80 9.48 -5.11
C ARG A 180 -19.68 9.54 -6.34
N ALA A 181 -20.97 9.29 -6.13
CA ALA A 181 -21.97 9.26 -7.20
C ALA A 181 -21.55 8.40 -8.41
N GLY A 182 -20.86 7.29 -8.14
CA GLY A 182 -20.32 6.38 -9.14
C GLY A 182 -18.97 6.82 -9.71
N GLU A 183 -18.45 8.01 -9.43
CA GLU A 183 -17.21 8.49 -10.04
C GLU A 183 -16.04 8.48 -9.03
N THR A 184 -14.82 8.27 -9.51
CA THR A 184 -13.62 8.43 -8.68
C THR A 184 -13.41 9.90 -8.34
N ALA A 185 -13.71 10.29 -7.10
CA ALA A 185 -13.55 11.66 -6.62
C ALA A 185 -12.15 11.94 -6.08
N LEU A 186 -11.51 10.94 -5.46
CA LEU A 186 -10.14 11.04 -4.97
C LEU A 186 -9.43 9.69 -5.11
N HIS A 187 -8.12 9.74 -5.37
CA HIS A 187 -7.22 8.60 -5.26
C HIS A 187 -5.91 9.06 -4.63
N MET A 188 -5.43 8.34 -3.61
CA MET A 188 -4.22 8.73 -2.89
C MET A 188 -3.48 7.53 -2.31
N ARG A 189 -2.19 7.71 -1.99
CA ARG A 189 -1.42 6.69 -1.27
C ARG A 189 -1.91 6.55 0.16
N ALA A 190 -1.79 5.34 0.69
CA ALA A 190 -2.08 4.99 2.07
C ALA A 190 -0.88 4.28 2.72
N ILE A 191 -0.88 4.26 4.04
CA ILE A 191 0.01 3.44 4.88
C ILE A 191 -0.88 2.51 5.69
N VAL A 192 -0.60 1.21 5.65
CA VAL A 192 -1.40 0.16 6.31
C VAL A 192 -0.58 -0.57 7.37
N GLY A 193 -1.20 -1.49 8.09
CA GLY A 193 -0.58 -2.31 9.12
C GLY A 193 0.64 -3.07 8.60
N ARG A 194 1.63 -3.28 9.46
CA ARG A 194 2.74 -4.19 9.17
C ARG A 194 2.30 -5.66 9.28
N PRO A 195 3.04 -6.63 8.73
CA PRO A 195 2.65 -8.05 8.79
C PRO A 195 2.41 -8.57 10.22
N SER A 196 3.18 -8.11 11.22
CA SER A 196 2.96 -8.53 12.61
C SER A 196 1.72 -7.90 13.29
N ARG A 197 1.10 -6.89 12.66
CA ARG A 197 -0.06 -6.11 13.15
C ARG A 197 -0.88 -5.65 11.95
N GLU A 198 -1.45 -6.62 11.24
CA GLU A 198 -2.11 -6.41 9.96
C GLU A 198 -3.31 -5.46 10.08
N THR A 199 -3.59 -4.74 8.99
CA THR A 199 -4.90 -4.12 8.82
C THR A 199 -5.89 -5.21 8.43
N PRO A 200 -6.98 -5.43 9.19
CA PRO A 200 -7.97 -6.43 8.84
C PRO A 200 -8.77 -6.03 7.59
N LEU A 201 -9.32 -7.02 6.89
CA LEU A 201 -10.37 -6.76 5.90
C LEU A 201 -11.67 -6.46 6.65
N LEU A 202 -12.31 -5.36 6.28
CA LEU A 202 -13.45 -4.77 6.97
C LEU A 202 -14.43 -4.24 5.93
N HIS A 203 -15.71 -4.49 6.19
CA HIS A 203 -16.83 -3.76 5.64
C HIS A 203 -17.41 -2.90 6.76
N ASP A 204 -17.33 -1.58 6.63
CA ASP A 204 -17.69 -0.63 7.69
C ASP A 204 -18.16 0.70 7.08
N GLN A 205 -18.28 1.74 7.89
CA GLN A 205 -18.71 3.07 7.46
C GLN A 205 -18.04 4.16 8.29
N ILE A 206 -17.62 5.24 7.62
CA ILE A 206 -17.20 6.48 8.27
C ILE A 206 -18.45 7.21 8.75
N THR A 207 -18.46 7.61 10.01
CA THR A 207 -19.58 8.36 10.60
C THR A 207 -19.25 9.80 10.92
N HIS A 208 -17.98 10.07 11.27
CA HIS A 208 -17.53 11.39 11.70
C HIS A 208 -16.09 11.66 11.25
N VAL A 209 -15.82 12.93 10.96
CA VAL A 209 -14.47 13.49 10.83
C VAL A 209 -14.15 14.24 12.11
N ILE A 210 -13.01 13.95 12.71
CA ILE A 210 -12.46 14.69 13.85
C ILE A 210 -11.32 15.54 13.33
N VAL A 211 -11.51 16.85 13.34
CA VAL A 211 -10.47 17.84 13.05
C VAL A 211 -9.72 18.11 14.35
N ASN A 212 -8.40 18.21 14.29
CA ASN A 212 -7.52 18.34 15.47
C ASN A 212 -7.74 17.23 16.52
N PRO A 213 -7.65 15.94 16.14
CA PRO A 213 -7.88 14.85 17.09
C PRO A 213 -6.81 14.82 18.20
N THR A 214 -7.20 14.39 19.40
CA THR A 214 -6.25 13.81 20.35
C THR A 214 -5.88 12.40 19.91
N TRP A 215 -4.73 11.90 20.37
CA TRP A 215 -4.35 10.51 20.18
C TRP A 215 -4.05 9.82 21.51
N THR A 216 -4.96 8.95 21.91
CA THR A 216 -4.71 7.99 22.99
C THR A 216 -3.93 6.81 22.44
N VAL A 217 -2.72 6.57 22.94
CA VAL A 217 -1.87 5.46 22.50
C VAL A 217 -2.60 4.12 22.73
N PRO A 218 -2.86 3.32 21.68
CA PRO A 218 -3.56 2.04 21.83
C PRO A 218 -2.75 1.03 22.67
N PRO A 219 -3.40 0.08 23.37
CA PRO A 219 -2.72 -0.91 24.22
C PRO A 219 -1.59 -1.67 23.52
N THR A 220 -1.79 -2.10 22.28
CA THR A 220 -0.77 -2.82 21.49
C THR A 220 0.45 -1.93 21.20
N VAL A 221 0.23 -0.68 20.78
CA VAL A 221 1.32 0.30 20.55
C VAL A 221 2.03 0.65 21.86
N MET A 222 1.28 0.75 22.96
CA MET A 222 1.84 0.96 24.29
C MET A 222 2.79 -0.18 24.67
N LYS A 223 2.34 -1.43 24.52
CA LYS A 223 3.09 -2.63 24.89
C LYS A 223 4.32 -2.85 24.01
N GLU A 224 4.19 -2.70 22.69
CA GLU A 224 5.21 -3.14 21.73
C GLU A 224 6.17 -2.04 21.30
N ASP A 225 5.75 -0.77 21.31
CA ASP A 225 6.56 0.33 20.79
C ASP A 225 6.91 1.34 21.90
N LYS A 226 5.91 1.91 22.59
CA LYS A 226 6.13 3.04 23.50
C LYS A 226 6.80 2.64 24.80
N LEU A 227 6.29 1.64 25.51
CA LEU A 227 6.86 1.26 26.81
C LEU A 227 8.30 0.71 26.69
N PRO A 228 8.64 -0.13 25.69
CA PRO A 228 10.03 -0.52 25.46
C PRO A 228 10.96 0.67 25.19
N MET A 229 10.51 1.65 24.39
CA MET A 229 11.26 2.89 24.15
C MET A 229 11.46 3.69 25.45
N LEU A 230 10.41 3.84 26.26
CA LEU A 230 10.47 4.61 27.50
C LEU A 230 11.42 3.98 28.53
N ARG A 231 11.39 2.66 28.66
CA ARG A 231 12.34 1.92 29.53
C ARG A 231 13.79 2.06 29.07
N SER A 232 14.02 2.04 27.75
CA SER A 232 15.37 2.11 27.20
C SER A 232 15.97 3.52 27.22
N ARG A 233 15.14 4.57 27.07
CA ARG A 233 15.62 5.93 26.79
C ARG A 233 15.06 7.01 27.72
N GLY A 234 14.21 6.67 28.70
CA GLY A 234 13.55 7.61 29.59
C GLY A 234 12.24 8.14 29.02
N THR A 235 12.02 9.45 28.99
CA THR A 235 10.77 10.06 28.45
C THR A 235 10.84 10.65 27.04
N PRO A 236 11.81 10.34 26.15
CA PRO A 236 11.83 10.95 24.83
C PRO A 236 10.60 10.50 24.03
N GLY A 237 9.89 11.46 23.44
CA GLY A 237 8.69 11.20 22.65
C GLY A 237 7.37 11.28 23.44
N ILE A 238 7.41 11.67 24.72
CA ILE A 238 6.25 12.20 25.45
C ILE A 238 6.28 13.72 25.34
N GLN A 239 6.01 14.23 24.14
CA GLN A 239 5.90 15.66 23.88
C GLN A 239 4.43 15.98 23.58
N HIS A 240 3.99 17.14 24.06
CA HIS A 240 2.61 17.61 23.88
C HIS A 240 1.58 16.53 24.26
N ALA A 241 1.82 15.83 25.36
CA ALA A 241 1.01 14.71 25.79
C ALA A 241 0.74 14.79 27.29
N VAL A 242 -0.43 14.31 27.68
CA VAL A 242 -0.79 14.11 29.08
C VAL A 242 -0.62 12.63 29.40
N VAL A 243 0.04 12.34 30.52
CA VAL A 243 0.30 10.98 30.98
C VAL A 243 -0.49 10.70 32.23
N TYR A 244 -1.22 9.59 32.21
CA TYR A 244 -1.93 9.07 33.36
C TYR A 244 -1.31 7.76 33.80
N LEU A 245 -1.04 7.61 35.10
CA LEU A 245 -0.63 6.38 35.74
C LEU A 245 -1.67 6.01 36.81
N ASP A 246 -2.26 4.83 36.70
CA ASP A 246 -3.35 4.35 37.57
C ASP A 246 -4.53 5.34 37.68
N GLY A 247 -4.77 6.08 36.59
CA GLY A 247 -5.85 7.07 36.50
C GLY A 247 -5.49 8.49 36.96
N ALA A 248 -4.35 8.68 37.64
CA ALA A 248 -3.87 10.00 38.05
C ALA A 248 -2.94 10.60 37.00
N GLU A 249 -3.06 11.90 36.74
CA GLU A 249 -2.11 12.63 35.89
C GLU A 249 -0.74 12.72 36.58
N VAL A 250 0.32 12.45 35.84
CA VAL A 250 1.70 12.43 36.36
C VAL A 250 2.64 13.13 35.39
N ALA A 251 3.69 13.75 35.95
CA ALA A 251 4.82 14.21 35.15
C ALA A 251 5.59 12.98 34.62
N PRO A 252 5.80 12.84 33.30
CA PRO A 252 6.46 11.67 32.73
C PRO A 252 7.84 11.39 33.34
N GLU A 253 8.56 12.45 33.69
CA GLU A 253 9.92 12.42 34.23
C GLU A 253 9.99 11.84 35.64
N THR A 254 8.88 11.83 36.37
CA THR A 254 8.81 11.29 37.74
C THR A 254 8.45 9.80 37.76
N VAL A 255 8.19 9.19 36.60
CA VAL A 255 7.74 7.79 36.49
C VAL A 255 8.92 6.85 36.28
N ASP A 256 9.06 5.82 37.13
CA ASP A 256 9.95 4.68 36.85
C ASP A 256 9.29 3.71 35.86
N TRP A 257 9.62 3.86 34.58
CA TRP A 257 9.06 3.08 33.48
C TRP A 257 9.37 1.57 33.53
N ASN A 258 10.38 1.14 34.31
CA ASN A 258 10.71 -0.28 34.44
C ASN A 258 9.64 -1.04 35.24
N GLY A 259 9.01 -0.39 36.23
CA GLY A 259 7.93 -0.96 37.05
C GLY A 259 6.52 -0.81 36.48
N VAL A 260 6.36 -0.07 35.37
CA VAL A 260 5.04 0.19 34.76
C VAL A 260 4.64 -0.96 33.83
N THR A 261 3.37 -1.40 33.92
CA THR A 261 2.75 -2.33 32.97
C THR A 261 1.84 -1.58 32.00
N PRO A 262 1.63 -2.06 30.75
CA PRO A 262 0.87 -1.33 29.74
C PRO A 262 -0.55 -0.91 30.16
N GLY A 263 -1.23 -1.71 30.99
CA GLY A 263 -2.60 -1.41 31.44
C GLY A 263 -2.70 -0.32 32.50
N ARG A 264 -1.59 0.05 33.16
CA ARG A 264 -1.55 1.09 34.20
C ARG A 264 -1.33 2.47 33.63
N VAL A 265 -0.79 2.57 32.42
CA VAL A 265 -0.41 3.84 31.79
C VAL A 265 -1.33 4.17 30.63
N ARG A 266 -1.75 5.43 30.55
CA ARG A 266 -2.44 6.01 29.41
C ARG A 266 -1.74 7.29 28.98
N ILE A 267 -1.26 7.34 27.73
CA ILE A 267 -0.63 8.52 27.14
C ILE A 267 -1.60 9.09 26.11
N VAL A 268 -1.94 10.37 26.27
CA VAL A 268 -2.83 11.11 25.36
C VAL A 268 -2.07 12.27 24.74
N GLN A 269 -1.66 12.11 23.47
CA GLN A 269 -1.12 13.23 22.69
C GLN A 269 -2.22 14.24 22.39
N GLN A 270 -1.88 15.50 22.60
CA GLN A 270 -2.76 16.63 22.36
C GLN A 270 -2.81 16.99 20.87
N PRO A 271 -3.80 17.78 20.43
CA PRO A 271 -3.91 18.17 19.03
C PRO A 271 -2.72 19.03 18.56
N GLY A 272 -2.36 18.88 17.29
CA GLY A 272 -1.32 19.69 16.63
C GLY A 272 -0.55 18.90 15.55
N ASP A 273 0.37 19.56 14.85
CA ASP A 273 1.14 18.95 13.75
C ASP A 273 2.09 17.85 14.23
N HIS A 274 2.43 17.85 15.51
CA HIS A 274 3.24 16.82 16.16
C HIS A 274 2.45 15.53 16.45
N ASN A 275 1.12 15.56 16.40
CA ASN A 275 0.26 14.44 16.77
C ASN A 275 0.42 13.28 15.77
N ALA A 276 0.56 12.05 16.25
CA ALA A 276 0.77 10.88 15.38
C ALA A 276 -0.39 10.61 14.40
N LEU A 277 -1.61 11.11 14.70
CA LEU A 277 -2.75 11.04 13.80
C LEU A 277 -2.80 12.18 12.78
N GLY A 278 -1.85 13.11 12.85
CA GLY A 278 -1.91 14.38 12.12
C GLY A 278 -3.11 15.22 12.57
N ARG A 279 -3.70 15.96 11.63
CA ARG A 279 -4.77 16.94 11.90
C ARG A 279 -6.19 16.42 11.66
N PHE A 280 -6.33 15.16 11.21
CA PHE A 280 -7.62 14.57 10.84
C PHE A 280 -7.70 13.09 11.23
N ARG A 281 -8.85 12.68 11.78
CA ARG A 281 -9.20 11.28 12.03
C ARG A 281 -10.60 10.99 11.51
N PHE A 282 -10.78 9.85 10.85
CA PHE A 282 -12.04 9.38 10.27
C PHE A 282 -12.50 8.14 11.02
N ASN A 283 -13.53 8.30 11.85
CA ASN A 283 -13.98 7.21 12.71
C ASN A 283 -14.87 6.24 11.95
N LEU A 284 -14.52 4.96 12.05
CA LEU A 284 -15.31 3.82 11.63
C LEU A 284 -16.14 3.25 12.79
N THR A 285 -17.05 2.32 12.52
CA THR A 285 -17.94 1.72 13.54
C THR A 285 -17.48 0.35 14.07
N ASN A 286 -16.39 -0.21 13.55
CA ASN A 286 -15.87 -1.51 13.94
C ASN A 286 -15.45 -1.62 15.41
N PRO A 287 -15.50 -2.84 15.99
CA PRO A 287 -15.04 -3.11 17.34
C PRO A 287 -13.50 -3.16 17.48
N TYR A 288 -12.75 -3.10 16.38
CA TYR A 288 -11.30 -3.31 16.36
C TYR A 288 -10.48 -2.04 16.61
N ASN A 289 -11.15 -0.89 16.82
CA ASN A 289 -10.52 0.43 16.92
C ASN A 289 -9.69 0.80 15.68
N ILE A 290 -10.07 0.31 14.50
CA ILE A 290 -9.46 0.69 13.23
C ILE A 290 -10.14 1.96 12.71
N TYR A 291 -9.33 2.90 12.25
CA TYR A 291 -9.77 4.16 11.65
C TYR A 291 -8.78 4.62 10.58
N LEU A 292 -9.22 5.57 9.75
CA LEU A 292 -8.34 6.27 8.82
C LEU A 292 -7.88 7.58 9.50
N HIS A 293 -6.68 8.05 9.22
CA HIS A 293 -6.18 9.30 9.80
C HIS A 293 -5.07 9.94 8.96
N GLY A 294 -4.67 11.17 9.29
CA GLY A 294 -3.48 11.81 8.74
C GLY A 294 -2.18 11.27 9.34
N THR A 295 -1.11 12.05 9.31
CA THR A 295 0.17 11.66 9.92
C THR A 295 1.01 12.90 10.20
N ASN A 296 1.89 12.84 11.20
CA ASN A 296 2.98 13.80 11.39
C ASN A 296 4.26 13.42 10.63
N GLU A 297 4.25 12.28 9.92
CA GLU A 297 5.40 11.73 9.19
C GLU A 297 5.08 11.57 7.68
N PRO A 298 4.86 12.65 6.92
CA PRO A 298 4.45 12.57 5.51
C PRO A 298 5.50 11.89 4.60
N ARG A 299 6.79 11.97 4.95
CA ARG A 299 7.89 11.31 4.21
C ARG A 299 7.74 9.79 4.13
N LEU A 300 6.92 9.18 4.98
CA LEU A 300 6.66 7.74 4.91
C LEU A 300 5.88 7.33 3.65
N PHE A 301 5.15 8.26 3.01
CA PHE A 301 4.47 8.00 1.74
C PHE A 301 5.44 7.88 0.56
N ASP A 302 6.67 8.36 0.68
CA ASP A 302 7.70 8.20 -0.35
C ASP A 302 8.29 6.78 -0.37
N ARG A 303 7.95 5.95 0.62
CA ARG A 303 8.37 4.55 0.66
C ARG A 303 7.60 3.73 -0.36
N GLU A 304 8.32 2.80 -0.97
CA GLU A 304 7.74 1.80 -1.85
C GLU A 304 6.81 0.86 -1.07
N VAL A 305 7.30 0.33 0.05
CA VAL A 305 6.52 -0.49 1.00
C VAL A 305 6.11 0.35 2.21
N ARG A 306 4.81 0.50 2.39
CA ARG A 306 4.09 1.32 3.38
C ARG A 306 3.25 0.46 4.35
N THR A 307 3.62 -0.80 4.55
CA THR A 307 3.09 -1.68 5.61
C THR A 307 3.83 -1.45 6.93
N ILE A 308 3.62 -0.27 7.53
CA ILE A 308 4.39 0.20 8.71
C ILE A 308 3.52 0.62 9.89
N SER A 309 2.21 0.73 9.71
CA SER A 309 1.26 1.06 10.78
C SER A 309 1.10 -0.11 11.76
N SER A 310 0.28 0.10 12.78
CA SER A 310 -0.13 -0.90 13.77
C SER A 310 -1.62 -1.28 13.60
N GLY A 311 -2.09 -1.32 12.35
CA GLY A 311 -3.45 -1.72 11.96
C GLY A 311 -4.29 -0.60 11.35
N CYS A 312 -4.23 0.63 11.88
CA CYS A 312 -4.95 1.79 11.30
C CYS A 312 -4.36 2.25 9.97
N VAL A 313 -5.14 2.99 9.18
CA VAL A 313 -4.74 3.46 7.84
C VAL A 313 -4.35 4.93 7.90
N ARG A 314 -3.14 5.28 7.48
CA ARG A 314 -2.73 6.68 7.29
C ARG A 314 -2.96 7.11 5.84
N LEU A 315 -3.55 8.27 5.65
CA LEU A 315 -3.85 8.86 4.35
C LEU A 315 -2.80 9.90 3.96
N GLN A 316 -2.37 9.87 2.70
CA GLN A 316 -1.39 10.82 2.18
C GLN A 316 -1.88 12.26 2.25
N ASP A 317 -3.15 12.49 1.87
CA ASP A 317 -3.80 13.77 2.02
C ASP A 317 -5.12 13.62 2.78
N ALA A 318 -4.99 13.57 4.11
CA ALA A 318 -6.14 13.50 4.99
C ALA A 318 -6.99 14.77 4.96
N ARG A 319 -6.44 15.94 4.60
CA ARG A 319 -7.25 17.16 4.48
C ARG A 319 -8.17 17.05 3.28
N GLN A 320 -7.64 16.63 2.13
CA GLN A 320 -8.42 16.45 0.93
C GLN A 320 -9.53 15.41 1.10
N MET A 321 -9.25 14.30 1.81
CA MET A 321 -10.29 13.33 2.18
C MET A 321 -11.38 13.96 3.06
N ALA A 322 -11.01 14.78 4.05
CA ALA A 322 -11.97 15.48 4.91
C ALA A 322 -12.85 16.46 4.12
N GLU A 323 -12.24 17.29 3.27
CA GLU A 323 -12.95 18.22 2.40
C GLU A 323 -13.91 17.49 1.46
N ALA A 324 -13.45 16.41 0.83
CA ALA A 324 -14.30 15.60 -0.02
C ALA A 324 -15.48 15.03 0.76
N LEU A 325 -15.27 14.30 1.85
CA LEU A 325 -16.35 13.70 2.65
C LEU A 325 -17.36 14.73 3.19
N LEU A 326 -16.91 15.96 3.45
CA LEU A 326 -17.74 17.04 4.01
C LEU A 326 -18.38 17.95 2.97
N ALA A 327 -18.14 17.73 1.67
CA ALA A 327 -18.65 18.59 0.59
C ALA A 327 -20.18 18.77 0.60
N ASP A 328 -20.94 17.75 1.01
CA ASP A 328 -22.41 17.80 1.09
C ASP A 328 -22.93 18.37 2.43
N THR A 329 -22.05 18.92 3.26
CA THR A 329 -22.39 19.51 4.56
C THR A 329 -22.27 21.03 4.52
N THR A 330 -22.65 21.70 5.61
CA THR A 330 -22.41 23.14 5.79
C THR A 330 -20.95 23.47 6.14
N VAL A 331 -20.05 22.48 6.10
CA VAL A 331 -18.63 22.66 6.44
C VAL A 331 -17.83 22.94 5.19
N THR A 332 -17.51 24.22 5.00
CA THR A 332 -16.64 24.68 3.91
C THR A 332 -15.15 24.52 4.28
N PRO A 333 -14.23 24.56 3.30
CA PRO A 333 -12.78 24.57 3.59
C PRO A 333 -12.37 25.66 4.58
N GLN A 334 -12.92 26.88 4.47
CA GLN A 334 -12.62 27.98 5.41
C GLN A 334 -13.16 27.70 6.81
N ARG A 335 -14.23 26.89 6.95
CA ARG A 335 -14.69 26.44 8.25
C ARG A 335 -13.75 25.39 8.83
N ILE A 336 -13.20 24.50 8.01
CA ILE A 336 -12.16 23.56 8.42
C ILE A 336 -10.93 24.31 8.93
N ASP A 337 -10.50 25.37 8.24
CA ASP A 337 -9.37 26.20 8.70
C ASP A 337 -9.61 26.77 10.10
N ARG A 338 -10.79 27.38 10.32
CA ARG A 338 -11.18 27.86 11.66
C ARG A 338 -11.27 26.75 12.72
N MET A 339 -11.56 25.52 12.32
CA MET A 339 -11.55 24.36 13.21
C MET A 339 -10.13 23.90 13.53
N LEU A 340 -9.21 24.02 12.57
CA LEU A 340 -7.78 23.74 12.76
C LEU A 340 -7.10 24.76 13.67
N ASP A 341 -7.59 26.00 13.73
CA ASP A 341 -7.06 27.03 14.64
C ASP A 341 -7.42 26.80 16.11
N LYS A 342 -8.41 25.94 16.39
CA LYS A 342 -8.84 25.65 17.75
C LYS A 342 -7.94 24.62 18.44
N PRO A 343 -7.59 24.82 19.72
CA PRO A 343 -6.72 23.89 20.44
C PRO A 343 -7.41 22.56 20.76
N GLU A 344 -8.74 22.53 20.85
CA GLU A 344 -9.51 21.34 21.19
C GLU A 344 -10.06 20.57 19.96
N PRO A 345 -10.27 19.24 20.05
CA PRO A 345 -10.82 18.45 18.96
C PRO A 345 -12.21 18.91 18.53
N GLN A 346 -12.42 19.03 17.23
CA GLN A 346 -13.68 19.45 16.64
C GLN A 346 -14.31 18.27 15.89
N TRP A 347 -15.51 17.88 16.31
CA TRP A 347 -16.22 16.74 15.76
C TRP A 347 -17.22 17.18 14.70
N VAL A 348 -17.14 16.58 13.51
CA VAL A 348 -18.07 16.82 12.41
C VAL A 348 -18.73 15.50 12.04
N LYS A 349 -20.04 15.42 12.28
CA LYS A 349 -20.85 14.29 11.84
C LYS A 349 -21.08 14.39 10.34
N LEU A 350 -20.90 13.27 9.63
CA LEU A 350 -21.29 13.18 8.22
C LEU A 350 -22.81 13.22 8.09
N ALA A 351 -23.32 13.89 7.05
CA ALA A 351 -24.76 13.95 6.78
C ALA A 351 -25.35 12.55 6.57
N ARG A 352 -24.59 11.68 5.90
CA ARG A 352 -24.85 10.25 5.73
C ARG A 352 -23.56 9.48 6.02
N PRO A 353 -23.59 8.37 6.77
CA PRO A 353 -22.42 7.50 6.88
C PRO A 353 -21.94 7.08 5.49
N VAL A 354 -20.62 7.10 5.28
CA VAL A 354 -20.00 6.72 4.00
C VAL A 354 -19.40 5.32 4.16
N PRO A 355 -19.85 4.32 3.39
CA PRO A 355 -19.26 2.98 3.40
C PRO A 355 -17.74 3.03 3.19
N VAL A 356 -17.03 2.16 3.90
CA VAL A 356 -15.61 1.89 3.69
C VAL A 356 -15.42 0.40 3.47
N GLU A 357 -14.68 0.07 2.43
CA GLU A 357 -14.38 -1.30 2.02
C GLU A 357 -12.87 -1.50 1.99
N PHE A 358 -12.39 -2.42 2.82
CA PHE A 358 -11.00 -2.83 2.80
C PHE A 358 -10.89 -4.06 1.90
N VAL A 359 -10.20 -3.90 0.78
CA VAL A 359 -10.05 -4.94 -0.24
C VAL A 359 -8.61 -5.43 -0.30
N TYR A 360 -8.43 -6.66 -0.80
CA TYR A 360 -7.12 -7.28 -0.96
C TYR A 360 -6.86 -7.59 -2.44
N TRP A 361 -6.69 -6.55 -3.26
CA TRP A 361 -6.42 -6.73 -4.68
C TRP A 361 -4.92 -6.68 -4.93
N THR A 362 -4.36 -7.84 -5.26
CA THR A 362 -2.92 -8.00 -5.48
C THR A 362 -2.52 -7.73 -6.93
N ALA A 363 -3.47 -7.36 -7.80
CA ALA A 363 -3.23 -6.81 -9.13
C ALA A 363 -4.04 -5.53 -9.34
N THR A 364 -3.46 -4.53 -10.02
CA THR A 364 -4.17 -3.31 -10.42
C THR A 364 -3.93 -3.03 -11.90
N VAL A 365 -4.82 -2.23 -12.48
CA VAL A 365 -4.66 -1.72 -13.84
C VAL A 365 -4.42 -0.21 -13.73
N GLU A 366 -3.30 0.23 -14.28
CA GLU A 366 -2.89 1.64 -14.30
C GLU A 366 -3.66 2.41 -15.40
N GLU A 367 -3.62 3.74 -15.36
CA GLU A 367 -4.32 4.60 -16.33
C GLU A 367 -3.90 4.35 -17.79
N ASP A 368 -2.66 3.91 -18.02
CA ASP A 368 -2.14 3.54 -19.34
C ASP A 368 -2.55 2.12 -19.79
N GLY A 369 -3.36 1.41 -18.99
CA GLY A 369 -3.81 0.05 -19.25
C GLY A 369 -2.77 -1.03 -18.92
N SER A 370 -1.62 -0.67 -18.36
CA SER A 370 -0.64 -1.63 -17.87
C SER A 370 -1.12 -2.31 -16.58
N VAL A 371 -0.80 -3.59 -16.43
CA VAL A 371 -1.12 -4.36 -15.21
C VAL A 371 0.07 -4.29 -14.27
N ARG A 372 -0.20 -3.95 -13.02
CA ARG A 372 0.78 -3.96 -11.93
C ARG A 372 0.44 -5.04 -10.92
N LEU A 373 1.42 -5.88 -10.60
CA LEU A 373 1.29 -6.90 -9.56
C LEU A 373 1.93 -6.44 -8.26
N HIS A 374 1.17 -6.54 -7.18
CA HIS A 374 1.60 -6.18 -5.84
C HIS A 374 2.14 -7.40 -5.10
N PRO A 375 3.07 -7.21 -4.15
CA PRO A 375 3.43 -8.28 -3.23
C PRO A 375 2.23 -8.64 -2.34
N ASP A 376 2.13 -9.91 -1.97
CA ASP A 376 1.21 -10.37 -0.93
C ASP A 376 1.77 -9.93 0.43
N VAL A 377 1.39 -8.73 0.88
CA VAL A 377 2.00 -8.08 2.04
C VAL A 377 1.70 -8.75 3.38
N TYR A 378 0.71 -9.62 3.43
CA TYR A 378 0.25 -10.36 4.61
C TYR A 378 0.26 -11.89 4.40
N ASP A 379 0.93 -12.38 3.35
CA ASP A 379 1.04 -13.82 3.04
C ASP A 379 -0.32 -14.56 3.06
N ARG A 380 -1.39 -13.91 2.59
CA ARG A 380 -2.76 -14.46 2.63
C ARG A 380 -3.05 -15.48 1.53
N GLY A 381 -2.16 -15.59 0.53
CA GLY A 381 -2.30 -16.53 -0.57
C GLY A 381 -3.69 -16.51 -1.22
N ASP A 382 -4.25 -17.69 -1.47
CA ASP A 382 -5.55 -17.88 -2.12
C ASP A 382 -6.76 -17.60 -1.19
N GLU A 383 -6.56 -17.35 0.12
CA GLU A 383 -7.67 -17.19 1.08
C GLU A 383 -8.57 -15.98 0.78
N THR A 384 -8.08 -15.01 0.00
CA THR A 384 -8.80 -13.75 -0.28
C THR A 384 -9.87 -13.86 -1.36
N ALA A 385 -10.00 -15.01 -2.04
CA ALA A 385 -11.11 -15.27 -2.96
C ALA A 385 -12.48 -15.36 -2.26
N ALA A 386 -12.49 -15.51 -0.93
CA ALA A 386 -13.70 -15.54 -0.12
C ALA A 386 -13.69 -14.38 0.90
N ALA A 387 -14.16 -13.19 0.51
CA ALA A 387 -14.68 -12.28 1.50
C ALA A 387 -15.83 -12.98 2.24
N PRO A 388 -15.90 -12.93 3.58
CA PRO A 388 -16.99 -13.57 4.30
C PRO A 388 -18.31 -12.90 3.91
N ALA A 389 -19.25 -13.70 3.40
CA ALA A 389 -20.65 -13.33 3.33
C ALA A 389 -21.06 -12.81 4.72
N GLY A 390 -21.48 -11.55 4.78
CA GLY A 390 -21.63 -10.81 6.04
C GLY A 390 -22.38 -11.58 7.11
N SER A 391 -21.86 -11.56 8.34
CA SER A 391 -22.70 -11.84 9.50
C SER A 391 -23.63 -10.65 9.68
N ARG A 392 -24.82 -10.72 9.06
CA ARG A 392 -25.98 -10.03 9.61
C ARG A 392 -26.29 -10.68 10.95
N ALA A 393 -26.17 -9.90 12.03
CA ALA A 393 -26.85 -10.12 13.29
C ALA A 393 -27.35 -8.76 13.77
#